data_AF-A0A6B3DV20-F1
#
_entry.id   AF-A0A6B3DV20-F1
#
_cell.length_a   1.000
_cell.length_b   1.000
_cell.length_c   1.000
_cell.angle_alpha   90.00
_cell.angle_beta   90.00
_cell.angle_gamma   90.00
#
_symmetry.space_group_name_H-M   'P 1'
#
loop_
_entity.id
_entity.type
_entity.pdbx_description
1 polymer ?
#
loop_
_entity_poly.entity_id
_entity_poly.type
_entity_poly.pdbx_seq_one_letter_code
_entity_poly.pdbx_strand_id
1 'polypeptide(L)'
;MWSARGRHTGPAAADAVRRRLEQLTAEGVLHSHLEPDDARPGGDHVFEARWLAPGEVTVRARLALSPPRGSALDQEWVLIAEAEQPWDARWPSPATMFWPREPGSGWDHESGTGARLGDATPLPEDDKELRRVLRHAVRDTWCVHLVVHEAMTPDARGKEALVRLLPEGLRHRVVEHRAAPHRLRAVNWVLDDFGTRVPRGGAVVLPGAAAGAGYDAEDFSVRSVFLDGSEPVEVLDAVTRFAALPLPLPDGGEAALTALREQWHLMTMEEELARARELVAMYAEALDAMTKSRDLYREAAERANEALAVYREAAGAPSALPVPKPGR
;
A
#
# COMPACT_ATOMS: atom_id res chain seq x y z
N MET A 1 6.85 -3.87 4.76
CA MET A 1 5.47 -3.60 4.32
C MET A 1 5.14 -4.49 3.13
N TRP A 2 3.87 -4.87 3.00
CA TRP A 2 3.30 -5.64 1.91
C TRP A 2 2.05 -4.92 1.38
N SER A 3 1.83 -4.95 0.07
CA SER A 3 0.69 -4.29 -0.57
C SER A 3 0.14 -5.10 -1.74
N ALA A 4 -1.17 -5.09 -1.92
CA ALA A 4 -1.84 -5.62 -3.10
C ALA A 4 -3.14 -4.88 -3.39
N ARG A 5 -3.59 -4.99 -4.64
CA ARG A 5 -4.88 -4.48 -5.12
C ARG A 5 -5.54 -5.54 -6.00
N GLY A 6 -6.86 -5.58 -5.98
CA GLY A 6 -7.63 -6.43 -6.87
C GLY A 6 -9.09 -6.03 -6.96
N ARG A 7 -9.90 -6.97 -7.46
CA ARG A 7 -11.32 -6.83 -7.72
C ARG A 7 -12.05 -8.07 -7.25
N HIS A 8 -13.15 -7.86 -6.53
CA HIS A 8 -14.14 -8.88 -6.21
C HIS A 8 -15.27 -8.83 -7.23
N THR A 9 -15.52 -9.94 -7.92
CA THR A 9 -16.51 -10.04 -9.02
C THR A 9 -17.86 -10.62 -8.59
N GLY A 10 -18.08 -10.82 -7.29
CA GLY A 10 -19.31 -11.37 -6.72
C GLY A 10 -20.08 -10.36 -5.87
N PRO A 11 -21.35 -10.64 -5.57
CA PRO A 11 -22.10 -9.87 -4.58
C PRO A 11 -21.51 -10.10 -3.18
N ALA A 12 -21.63 -9.11 -2.29
CA ALA A 12 -21.32 -9.22 -0.86
C ALA A 12 -19.84 -9.47 -0.51
N ALA A 13 -18.91 -8.73 -1.11
CA ALA A 13 -17.49 -8.79 -0.78
C ALA A 13 -17.21 -8.55 0.71
N ALA A 14 -17.88 -7.57 1.31
CA ALA A 14 -17.76 -7.25 2.74
C ALA A 14 -18.15 -8.44 3.64
N ASP A 15 -19.24 -9.14 3.32
CA ASP A 15 -19.69 -10.29 4.12
C ASP A 15 -18.71 -11.48 3.99
N ALA A 16 -18.07 -11.65 2.84
CA ALA A 16 -17.03 -12.66 2.66
C ALA A 16 -15.82 -12.37 3.56
N VAL A 17 -15.40 -11.10 3.65
CA VAL A 17 -14.32 -10.67 4.54
C VAL A 17 -14.71 -10.88 6.01
N ARG A 18 -15.89 -10.43 6.41
CA ARG A 18 -16.36 -10.55 7.80
C ARG A 18 -16.36 -12.01 8.28
N ARG A 19 -16.97 -12.92 7.49
CA ARG A 19 -16.97 -14.35 7.81
C ARG A 19 -15.56 -14.92 7.93
N ARG A 20 -14.63 -14.47 7.08
CA ARG A 20 -13.25 -14.94 7.11
C ARG A 20 -12.50 -14.47 8.37
N LEU A 21 -12.68 -13.21 8.75
CA LEU A 21 -12.07 -12.65 9.96
C LEU A 21 -12.63 -13.31 11.24
N GLU A 22 -13.95 -13.53 11.29
CA GLU A 22 -14.61 -14.27 12.39
C GLU A 22 -14.05 -15.69 12.51
N GLN A 23 -13.93 -16.41 11.39
CA GLN A 23 -13.36 -17.75 11.35
C GLN A 23 -11.92 -17.77 11.87
N LEU A 24 -11.05 -16.90 11.36
CA LEU A 24 -9.64 -16.88 11.76
C LEU A 24 -9.44 -16.45 13.22
N THR A 25 -10.35 -15.64 13.75
CA THR A 25 -10.38 -15.29 15.18
C THR A 25 -10.76 -16.51 16.01
N ALA A 26 -11.79 -17.27 15.59
CA ALA A 26 -12.18 -18.51 16.26
C ALA A 26 -11.10 -19.60 16.21
N GLU A 27 -10.29 -19.63 15.14
CA GLU A 27 -9.12 -20.50 14.99
C GLU A 27 -7.90 -20.03 15.79
N GLY A 28 -7.94 -18.84 16.40
CA GLY A 28 -6.84 -18.25 17.15
C GLY A 28 -5.68 -17.75 16.28
N VAL A 29 -5.89 -17.59 14.97
CA VAL A 29 -4.89 -17.07 14.02
C VAL A 29 -4.82 -15.55 14.10
N LEU A 30 -5.97 -14.88 14.16
CA LEU A 30 -6.05 -13.44 14.37
C LEU A 30 -6.07 -13.12 15.85
N HIS A 31 -5.30 -12.11 16.24
CA HIS A 31 -5.33 -11.58 17.60
C HIS A 31 -6.50 -10.62 17.79
N SER A 32 -6.74 -9.77 16.79
CA SER A 32 -7.87 -8.86 16.77
C SER A 32 -8.23 -8.46 15.34
N HIS A 33 -9.49 -8.13 15.13
CA HIS A 33 -9.99 -7.51 13.92
C HIS A 33 -11.04 -6.46 14.27
N LEU A 34 -11.23 -5.47 13.40
CA LEU A 34 -12.23 -4.42 13.53
C LEU A 34 -12.74 -4.01 12.15
N GLU A 35 -14.02 -3.66 12.10
CA GLU A 35 -14.65 -2.96 10.99
C GLU A 35 -14.93 -1.53 11.51
N PRO A 36 -14.07 -0.53 11.24
CA PRO A 36 -14.27 0.81 11.75
C PRO A 36 -15.54 1.44 11.18
N ASP A 37 -16.31 2.13 12.02
CA ASP A 37 -17.47 2.94 11.63
C ASP A 37 -17.04 4.27 10.98
N ASP A 38 -16.21 4.20 9.93
CA ASP A 38 -15.74 5.36 9.17
C ASP A 38 -16.68 5.71 7.99
N ALA A 39 -17.91 5.20 8.02
CA ALA A 39 -18.88 5.25 6.93
C ALA A 39 -19.38 6.67 6.64
N ARG A 40 -18.57 7.46 5.93
CA ARG A 40 -19.12 8.52 5.07
C ARG A 40 -20.04 7.84 4.07
N PRO A 41 -21.27 8.32 3.84
CA PRO A 41 -22.16 7.73 2.84
C PRO A 41 -21.47 7.65 1.47
N GLY A 42 -21.29 6.44 0.94
CA GLY A 42 -20.60 6.19 -0.33
C GLY A 42 -19.07 6.14 -0.26
N GLY A 43 -18.48 6.12 0.95
CA GLY A 43 -17.05 5.90 1.16
C GLY A 43 -16.64 4.43 1.05
N ASP A 44 -15.33 4.19 1.13
CA ASP A 44 -14.77 2.84 1.17
C ASP A 44 -15.18 2.11 2.46
N HIS A 45 -15.40 0.81 2.37
CA HIS A 45 -15.68 -0.05 3.50
C HIS A 45 -14.38 -0.69 3.99
N VAL A 46 -14.04 -0.50 5.26
CA VAL A 46 -12.69 -0.77 5.79
C VAL A 46 -12.72 -1.91 6.80
N PHE A 47 -11.70 -2.76 6.74
CA PHE A 47 -11.40 -3.78 7.74
C PHE A 47 -9.95 -3.66 8.21
N GLU A 48 -9.75 -3.82 9.49
CA GLU A 48 -8.44 -3.85 10.14
C GLU A 48 -8.23 -5.21 10.80
N ALA A 49 -7.03 -5.77 10.70
CA ALA A 49 -6.68 -7.04 11.33
C ALA A 49 -5.25 -7.03 11.86
N ARG A 50 -5.05 -7.65 13.02
CA ARG A 50 -3.75 -7.83 13.66
C ARG A 50 -3.50 -9.30 13.94
N TRP A 51 -2.28 -9.75 13.67
CA TRP A 51 -1.83 -11.11 13.95
C TRP A 51 -0.32 -11.15 14.21
N LEU A 52 0.17 -12.32 14.62
CA LEU A 52 1.59 -12.62 14.68
C LEU A 52 2.01 -13.44 13.46
N ALA A 53 2.96 -12.92 12.70
CA ALA A 53 3.68 -13.69 11.71
C ALA A 53 4.71 -14.63 12.38
N PRO A 54 5.21 -15.66 11.67
CA PRO A 54 6.26 -16.53 12.17
C PRO A 54 7.45 -15.74 12.74
N GLY A 55 7.92 -16.15 13.93
CA GLY A 55 8.91 -15.39 14.70
C GLY A 55 8.31 -14.37 15.66
N GLU A 56 7.01 -14.49 15.99
CA GLU A 56 6.25 -13.61 16.89
C GLU A 56 6.25 -12.14 16.43
N VAL A 57 6.33 -11.94 15.11
CA VAL A 57 6.38 -10.60 14.53
C VAL A 57 4.98 -10.03 14.41
N THR A 58 4.72 -8.88 15.05
CA THR A 58 3.41 -8.23 14.92
C THR A 58 3.20 -7.70 13.51
N VAL A 59 2.06 -8.07 12.91
CA VAL A 59 1.58 -7.52 11.64
C VAL A 59 0.24 -6.81 11.85
N ARG A 60 0.13 -5.62 11.28
CA ARG A 60 -1.08 -4.80 11.19
C ARG A 60 -1.47 -4.70 9.72
N ALA A 61 -2.73 -4.92 9.39
CA ALA A 61 -3.17 -4.75 8.01
C ALA A 61 -4.54 -4.10 7.92
N ARG A 62 -4.73 -3.36 6.84
CA ARG A 62 -5.95 -2.64 6.51
C ARG A 62 -6.37 -3.00 5.09
N LEU A 63 -7.58 -3.54 4.97
CA LEU A 63 -8.27 -3.76 3.70
C LEU A 63 -9.31 -2.64 3.51
N ALA A 64 -9.28 -1.99 2.36
CA ALA A 64 -10.32 -1.06 1.94
C ALA A 64 -11.04 -1.63 0.71
N LEU A 65 -12.37 -1.70 0.77
CA LEU A 65 -13.25 -2.07 -0.33
C LEU A 65 -13.91 -0.80 -0.88
N SER A 66 -13.70 -0.51 -2.15
CA SER A 66 -14.40 0.57 -2.81
C SER A 66 -15.90 0.29 -2.92
N PRO A 67 -16.74 1.34 -2.97
CA PRO A 67 -18.16 1.17 -3.21
C PRO A 67 -18.41 0.41 -4.52
N PRO A 68 -19.43 -0.46 -4.58
CA PRO A 68 -19.74 -1.24 -5.77
C PRO A 68 -19.98 -0.33 -6.97
N ARG A 69 -19.37 -0.67 -8.11
CA ARG A 69 -19.48 0.11 -9.35
C ARG A 69 -20.33 -0.62 -10.39
N GLY A 70 -21.24 0.12 -11.00
CA GLY A 70 -22.05 -0.36 -12.13
C GLY A 70 -23.07 -1.44 -11.75
N SER A 71 -23.59 -2.14 -12.76
CA SER A 71 -24.65 -3.16 -12.60
C SER A 71 -24.13 -4.52 -12.10
N ALA A 72 -22.82 -4.76 -12.18
CA ALA A 72 -22.19 -6.03 -11.84
C ALA A 72 -21.89 -6.18 -10.33
N LEU A 73 -22.07 -5.12 -9.54
CA LEU A 73 -21.68 -5.06 -8.12
C LEU A 73 -20.18 -5.34 -7.87
N ASP A 74 -19.34 -5.19 -8.89
CA ASP A 74 -17.89 -5.35 -8.77
C ASP A 74 -17.31 -4.31 -7.79
N GLN A 75 -16.46 -4.79 -6.89
CA GLN A 75 -15.77 -3.95 -5.90
C GLN A 75 -14.27 -4.08 -6.05
N GLU A 76 -13.59 -2.94 -6.16
CA GLU A 76 -12.13 -2.90 -6.07
C GLU A 76 -11.73 -2.97 -4.60
N TRP A 77 -10.58 -3.58 -4.33
CA TRP A 77 -10.03 -3.68 -3.00
C TRP A 77 -8.54 -3.33 -2.98
N VAL A 78 -8.10 -2.69 -1.91
CA VAL A 78 -6.70 -2.36 -1.62
C VAL A 78 -6.36 -2.89 -0.25
N LEU A 79 -5.24 -3.63 -0.16
CA LEU A 79 -4.76 -4.21 1.09
C LEU A 79 -3.32 -3.77 1.33
N ILE A 80 -3.08 -3.14 2.49
CA ILE A 80 -1.74 -2.82 2.99
C ILE A 80 -1.52 -3.56 4.30
N ALA A 81 -0.35 -4.18 4.45
CA ALA A 81 0.10 -4.79 5.69
C ALA A 81 1.49 -4.26 6.08
N GLU A 82 1.62 -3.85 7.33
CA GLU A 82 2.86 -3.38 7.92
C GLU A 82 3.24 -4.31 9.08
N ALA A 83 4.50 -4.73 9.07
CA ALA A 83 5.11 -5.51 10.14
C ALA A 83 6.09 -4.62 10.91
N GLU A 84 6.37 -4.96 12.17
CA GLU A 84 7.38 -4.23 12.97
C GLU A 84 8.82 -4.45 12.49
N GLN A 85 9.02 -5.39 11.56
CA GLN A 85 10.30 -5.72 10.92
C GLN A 85 10.19 -5.68 9.39
N PRO A 86 11.32 -5.68 8.65
CA PRO A 86 11.30 -5.87 7.20
C PRO A 86 10.45 -7.08 6.81
N TRP A 87 9.67 -6.94 5.74
CA TRP A 87 8.73 -7.98 5.34
C TRP A 87 9.46 -9.22 4.84
N ASP A 88 9.14 -10.40 5.40
CA ASP A 88 9.64 -11.68 4.90
C ASP A 88 8.64 -12.27 3.90
N ALA A 89 9.09 -12.53 2.66
CA ALA A 89 8.26 -13.11 1.60
C ALA A 89 7.73 -14.52 1.94
N ARG A 90 8.37 -15.22 2.88
CA ARG A 90 7.98 -16.56 3.33
C ARG A 90 6.78 -16.55 4.28
N TRP A 91 6.45 -15.39 4.86
CA TRP A 91 5.26 -15.28 5.69
C TRP A 91 3.98 -15.49 4.86
N PRO A 92 2.89 -15.99 5.49
CA PRO A 92 1.61 -16.10 4.81
C PRO A 92 1.18 -14.78 4.18
N SER A 93 0.62 -14.82 2.99
CA SER A 93 0.13 -13.62 2.32
C SER A 93 -1.01 -12.97 3.13
N PRO A 94 -0.93 -11.65 3.41
CA PRO A 94 -2.00 -10.89 4.06
C PRO A 94 -3.36 -11.06 3.41
N ALA A 95 -3.43 -11.24 2.08
CA ALA A 95 -4.70 -11.50 1.39
C ALA A 95 -5.47 -12.70 1.98
N THR A 96 -4.78 -13.73 2.47
CA THR A 96 -5.42 -14.93 3.06
C THR A 96 -5.99 -14.71 4.47
N MET A 97 -5.65 -13.58 5.09
CA MET A 97 -6.24 -13.14 6.36
C MET A 97 -7.60 -12.49 6.17
N PHE A 98 -7.84 -11.86 5.01
CA PHE A 98 -9.10 -11.18 4.73
C PHE A 98 -10.01 -11.97 3.80
N TRP A 99 -9.44 -12.74 2.87
CA TRP A 99 -10.20 -13.43 1.83
C TRP A 99 -10.23 -14.94 2.04
N PRO A 100 -11.35 -15.59 1.65
CA PRO A 100 -11.45 -17.05 1.61
C PRO A 100 -10.42 -17.65 0.64
N ARG A 101 -9.88 -18.83 0.99
CA ARG A 101 -8.87 -19.54 0.17
C ARG A 101 -9.52 -20.44 -0.87
N GLU A 102 -10.83 -20.63 -0.77
CA GLU A 102 -11.61 -21.50 -1.64
C GLU A 102 -11.57 -20.99 -3.09
N PRO A 103 -11.31 -21.89 -4.06
CA PRO A 103 -11.40 -21.53 -5.48
C PRO A 103 -12.79 -20.99 -5.83
N GLY A 104 -12.85 -20.01 -6.73
CA GLY A 104 -14.11 -19.43 -7.19
C GLY A 104 -14.75 -18.41 -6.24
N SER A 105 -14.04 -18.00 -5.19
CA SER A 105 -14.47 -16.92 -4.29
C SER A 105 -14.47 -15.53 -4.94
N GLY A 106 -13.83 -15.37 -6.10
CA GLY A 106 -14.02 -14.22 -7.00
C GLY A 106 -13.30 -12.93 -6.61
N TRP A 107 -12.62 -12.90 -5.46
CA TRP A 107 -11.78 -11.79 -5.00
C TRP A 107 -10.43 -11.71 -5.72
N ASP A 108 -10.04 -12.82 -6.35
CA ASP A 108 -8.73 -13.11 -6.91
C ASP A 108 -8.48 -12.47 -8.27
N HIS A 109 -9.19 -11.41 -8.66
CA HIS A 109 -8.99 -10.74 -9.95
C HIS A 109 -8.12 -9.50 -9.80
N GLU A 110 -7.14 -9.32 -10.68
CA GLU A 110 -6.38 -8.08 -10.79
C GLU A 110 -7.24 -7.00 -11.48
N SER A 111 -7.17 -5.76 -10.98
CA SER A 111 -8.12 -4.70 -11.29
C SER A 111 -8.16 -4.24 -12.76
N GLY A 112 -7.08 -4.36 -13.55
CA GLY A 112 -7.05 -3.79 -14.91
C GLY A 112 -6.77 -4.74 -16.07
N THR A 113 -6.02 -5.83 -15.87
CA THR A 113 -5.98 -6.94 -16.83
C THR A 113 -7.20 -7.86 -16.68
N GLY A 114 -7.76 -7.96 -15.47
CA GLY A 114 -8.79 -8.96 -15.14
C GLY A 114 -8.25 -10.39 -14.99
N ALA A 115 -6.92 -10.55 -15.03
CA ALA A 115 -6.26 -11.83 -14.80
C ALA A 115 -6.41 -12.27 -13.34
N ARG A 116 -6.24 -13.57 -13.08
CA ARG A 116 -6.34 -14.11 -11.73
C ARG A 116 -5.01 -14.03 -10.98
N LEU A 117 -5.07 -13.58 -9.73
CA LEU A 117 -3.97 -13.64 -8.77
C LEU A 117 -3.79 -15.10 -8.34
N GLY A 118 -2.57 -15.60 -8.38
CA GLY A 118 -2.26 -16.98 -7.95
C GLY A 118 -2.53 -18.08 -8.98
N ASP A 119 -3.13 -17.76 -10.13
CA ASP A 119 -3.42 -18.70 -11.21
C ASP A 119 -2.79 -18.26 -12.54
N ALA A 120 -2.64 -19.21 -13.47
CA ALA A 120 -2.12 -18.98 -14.81
C ALA A 120 -3.24 -18.50 -15.73
N THR A 121 -3.07 -17.32 -16.33
CA THR A 121 -4.04 -16.73 -17.26
C THR A 121 -3.51 -16.76 -18.69
N PRO A 122 -4.16 -17.43 -19.65
CA PRO A 122 -3.74 -17.39 -21.05
C PRO A 122 -3.91 -15.98 -21.63
N LEU A 123 -2.92 -15.55 -22.40
CA LEU A 123 -3.00 -14.28 -23.11
C LEU A 123 -4.09 -14.32 -24.20
N PRO A 124 -4.81 -13.22 -24.44
CA PRO A 124 -5.87 -13.18 -25.44
C PRO A 124 -5.39 -13.53 -26.86
N GLU A 125 -6.22 -14.28 -27.60
CA GLU A 125 -5.99 -14.58 -29.01
C GLU A 125 -6.21 -13.33 -29.90
N ASP A 126 -7.09 -12.42 -29.49
CA ASP A 126 -7.32 -11.16 -30.20
C ASP A 126 -6.15 -10.19 -30.01
N ASP A 127 -5.59 -9.66 -31.10
CA ASP A 127 -4.42 -8.79 -31.09
C ASP A 127 -4.67 -7.47 -30.34
N LYS A 128 -5.90 -6.93 -30.38
CA LYS A 128 -6.24 -5.67 -29.71
C LYS A 128 -6.32 -5.88 -28.20
N GLU A 129 -6.96 -6.97 -27.76
CA GLU A 129 -7.04 -7.36 -26.36
C GLU A 129 -5.67 -7.75 -25.80
N LEU A 130 -4.86 -8.51 -26.56
CA LEU A 130 -3.47 -8.84 -26.20
C LEU A 130 -2.67 -7.57 -25.90
N ARG A 131 -2.72 -6.60 -26.84
CA ARG A 131 -2.06 -5.30 -26.68
C ARG A 131 -2.59 -4.54 -25.47
N ARG A 132 -3.91 -4.59 -25.20
CA ARG A 132 -4.51 -3.93 -24.04
C ARG A 132 -3.99 -4.54 -22.73
N VAL A 133 -4.01 -5.87 -22.61
CA VAL A 133 -3.55 -6.60 -21.41
C VAL A 133 -2.08 -6.34 -21.14
N LEU A 134 -1.19 -6.51 -22.12
CA LEU A 134 0.25 -6.32 -21.91
C LEU A 134 0.61 -4.87 -21.60
N ARG A 135 -0.02 -3.89 -22.25
CA ARG A 135 0.19 -2.47 -21.92
C ARG A 135 -0.28 -2.13 -20.52
N HIS A 136 -1.36 -2.77 -20.05
CA HIS A 136 -1.80 -2.60 -18.67
C HIS A 136 -0.80 -3.24 -17.71
N ALA A 137 -0.40 -4.50 -17.96
CA ALA A 137 0.54 -5.23 -17.14
C ALA A 137 1.90 -4.51 -17.00
N VAL A 138 2.41 -3.91 -18.08
CA VAL A 138 3.65 -3.12 -18.01
C VAL A 138 3.45 -1.79 -17.26
N ARG A 139 2.23 -1.25 -17.18
CA ARG A 139 1.95 0.00 -16.47
C ARG A 139 1.42 -0.21 -15.05
N ASP A 140 1.11 -1.43 -14.68
CA ASP A 140 0.65 -1.70 -13.32
C ASP A 140 1.80 -1.44 -12.35
N THR A 141 1.43 -0.88 -11.20
CA THR A 141 2.33 -0.61 -10.08
C THR A 141 2.03 -1.52 -8.90
N TRP A 142 0.86 -2.16 -8.86
CA TRP A 142 0.40 -2.96 -7.74
C TRP A 142 0.86 -4.43 -7.81
N CYS A 143 0.85 -5.03 -9.00
CA CYS A 143 1.23 -6.42 -9.20
C CYS A 143 2.56 -6.59 -9.93
N VAL A 144 3.22 -7.71 -9.65
CA VAL A 144 4.35 -8.22 -10.42
C VAL A 144 3.79 -9.08 -11.55
N HIS A 145 4.01 -8.67 -12.80
CA HIS A 145 3.53 -9.43 -13.95
C HIS A 145 4.62 -10.33 -14.52
N LEU A 146 4.33 -11.63 -14.60
CA LEU A 146 5.20 -12.64 -15.18
C LEU A 146 4.60 -13.12 -16.50
N VAL A 147 5.35 -13.06 -17.60
CA VAL A 147 4.93 -13.63 -18.88
C VAL A 147 5.73 -14.89 -19.16
N VAL A 148 5.06 -16.03 -19.29
CA VAL A 148 5.65 -17.36 -19.48
C VAL A 148 5.30 -17.89 -20.87
N HIS A 149 6.29 -18.38 -21.62
CA HIS A 149 6.05 -19.02 -22.91
C HIS A 149 5.72 -20.51 -22.75
N GLU A 150 4.56 -20.93 -23.22
CA GLU A 150 4.01 -22.28 -23.00
C GLU A 150 4.75 -23.42 -23.72
N ALA A 151 5.60 -23.12 -24.72
CA ALA A 151 6.17 -24.18 -25.57
C ALA A 151 7.09 -25.17 -24.85
N MET A 152 7.38 -24.97 -23.56
CA MET A 152 8.21 -25.86 -22.74
C MET A 152 7.43 -26.57 -21.62
N THR A 153 6.10 -26.47 -21.60
CA THR A 153 5.26 -26.92 -20.47
C THR A 153 4.08 -27.82 -20.91
N PRO A 154 4.27 -28.86 -21.74
CA PRO A 154 3.15 -29.62 -22.32
C PRO A 154 2.47 -30.60 -21.35
N ASP A 155 3.14 -30.96 -20.24
CA ASP A 155 2.66 -31.93 -19.27
C ASP A 155 1.66 -31.33 -18.26
N ALA A 156 1.06 -32.16 -17.42
CA ALA A 156 0.06 -31.70 -16.45
C ALA A 156 0.64 -30.68 -15.45
N ARG A 157 1.91 -30.87 -15.03
CA ARG A 157 2.60 -29.94 -14.14
C ARG A 157 2.91 -28.62 -14.82
N GLY A 158 3.27 -28.67 -16.10
CA GLY A 158 3.50 -27.50 -16.91
C GLY A 158 2.27 -26.61 -17.09
N LYS A 159 1.06 -27.14 -16.90
CA LYS A 159 -0.19 -26.37 -16.93
C LYS A 159 -0.54 -25.71 -15.59
N GLU A 160 0.12 -26.10 -14.49
CA GLU A 160 -0.08 -25.46 -13.21
C GLU A 160 0.59 -24.07 -13.17
N ALA A 161 0.03 -23.18 -12.36
CA ALA A 161 0.59 -21.85 -12.17
C ALA A 161 1.89 -21.91 -11.37
N LEU A 162 2.95 -21.31 -11.92
CA LEU A 162 4.25 -21.17 -11.26
C LEU A 162 4.15 -20.37 -9.97
N VAL A 163 3.16 -19.46 -9.90
CA VAL A 163 2.88 -18.65 -8.70
C VAL A 163 2.68 -19.51 -7.45
N ARG A 164 2.23 -20.75 -7.57
CA ARG A 164 2.05 -21.67 -6.43
C ARG A 164 3.36 -22.07 -5.77
N LEU A 165 4.46 -22.09 -6.54
CA LEU A 165 5.80 -22.42 -6.07
C LEU A 165 6.50 -21.22 -5.41
N LEU A 166 5.97 -20.01 -5.56
CA LEU A 166 6.53 -18.83 -4.91
C LEU A 166 6.32 -18.86 -3.39
N PRO A 167 7.17 -18.14 -2.63
CA PRO A 167 6.92 -17.84 -1.23
C PRO A 167 5.50 -17.32 -1.01
N GLU A 168 4.86 -17.73 0.08
CA GLU A 168 3.41 -17.50 0.28
C GLU A 168 3.04 -16.02 0.22
N GLY A 169 3.90 -15.14 0.71
CA GLY A 169 3.74 -13.70 0.69
C GLY A 169 3.73 -13.10 -0.72
N LEU A 170 4.23 -13.78 -1.75
CA LEU A 170 4.21 -13.27 -3.13
C LEU A 170 3.02 -13.78 -3.95
N ARG A 171 2.34 -14.84 -3.51
CA ARG A 171 1.32 -15.53 -4.32
C ARG A 171 0.17 -14.63 -4.79
N HIS A 172 -0.24 -13.67 -3.97
CA HIS A 172 -1.33 -12.73 -4.29
C HIS A 172 -0.84 -11.33 -4.70
N ARG A 173 0.42 -11.25 -5.13
CA ARG A 173 1.02 -10.06 -5.75
C ARG A 173 1.50 -10.34 -7.17
N VAL A 174 1.52 -11.61 -7.59
CA VAL A 174 2.04 -12.01 -8.89
C VAL A 174 0.88 -12.44 -9.80
N VAL A 175 0.90 -11.93 -11.02
CA VAL A 175 0.00 -12.31 -12.10
C VAL A 175 0.79 -13.04 -13.16
N GLU A 176 0.40 -14.28 -13.45
CA GLU A 176 1.03 -15.11 -14.48
C GLU A 176 0.23 -15.06 -15.79
N HIS A 177 0.90 -14.60 -16.85
CA HIS A 177 0.38 -14.55 -18.20
C HIS A 177 1.01 -15.64 -19.06
N ARG A 178 0.21 -16.46 -19.72
CA ARG A 178 0.70 -17.55 -20.58
C ARG A 178 0.66 -17.16 -22.05
N ALA A 179 1.83 -17.12 -22.67
CA ALA A 179 1.99 -16.88 -24.09
C ALA A 179 1.98 -18.21 -24.84
N ALA A 180 0.91 -18.44 -25.62
CA ALA A 180 0.80 -19.60 -26.48
C ALA A 180 1.93 -19.63 -27.53
N PRO A 181 2.41 -20.82 -27.96
CA PRO A 181 3.59 -20.93 -28.82
C PRO A 181 3.47 -20.20 -30.17
N HIS A 182 2.27 -20.24 -30.78
CA HIS A 182 1.99 -19.55 -32.05
C HIS A 182 1.90 -18.03 -31.90
N ARG A 183 1.75 -17.53 -30.66
CA ARG A 183 1.56 -16.10 -30.35
C ARG A 183 2.83 -15.40 -29.90
N LEU A 184 3.94 -16.12 -29.66
CA LEU A 184 5.19 -15.55 -29.15
C LEU A 184 5.66 -14.32 -29.96
N ARG A 185 5.54 -14.35 -31.29
CA ARG A 185 5.92 -13.22 -32.14
C ARG A 185 5.05 -11.99 -31.88
N ALA A 186 3.74 -12.17 -31.72
CA ALA A 186 2.82 -11.08 -31.44
C ALA A 186 3.06 -10.50 -30.03
N VAL A 187 3.30 -11.36 -29.04
CA VAL A 187 3.66 -10.95 -27.67
C VAL A 187 4.94 -10.10 -27.68
N ASN A 188 6.02 -10.60 -28.28
CA ASN A 188 7.29 -9.86 -28.34
C ASN A 188 7.19 -8.58 -29.17
N TRP A 189 6.34 -8.53 -30.20
CA TRP A 189 6.09 -7.29 -30.93
C TRP A 189 5.49 -6.20 -30.02
N VAL A 190 4.64 -6.56 -29.05
CA VAL A 190 4.11 -5.60 -28.08
C VAL A 190 5.14 -5.25 -27.00
N LEU A 191 5.90 -6.23 -26.52
CA LEU A 191 6.88 -6.02 -25.45
C LEU A 191 8.13 -5.26 -25.91
N ASP A 192 8.44 -5.29 -27.21
CA ASP A 192 9.53 -4.51 -27.82
C ASP A 192 9.38 -3.01 -27.56
N ASP A 193 8.14 -2.49 -27.57
CA ASP A 193 7.85 -1.09 -27.24
C ASP A 193 8.26 -0.72 -25.80
N PHE A 194 8.47 -1.73 -24.95
CA PHE A 194 8.84 -1.60 -23.54
C PHE A 194 10.25 -2.13 -23.24
N GLY A 195 11.04 -2.43 -24.28
CA GLY A 195 12.43 -2.89 -24.12
C GLY A 195 12.56 -4.29 -23.50
N THR A 196 11.50 -5.11 -23.53
CA THR A 196 11.52 -6.47 -22.97
C THR A 196 11.14 -7.51 -24.01
N ARG A 197 11.63 -8.74 -23.85
CA ARG A 197 11.30 -9.87 -24.73
C ARG A 197 11.12 -11.13 -23.92
N VAL A 198 10.11 -11.92 -24.26
CA VAL A 198 9.95 -13.29 -23.79
C VAL A 198 10.85 -14.20 -24.65
N PRO A 199 11.85 -14.86 -24.07
CA PRO A 199 12.64 -15.85 -24.80
C PRO A 199 11.79 -17.09 -25.10
N ARG A 200 12.12 -17.76 -26.21
CA ARG A 200 11.40 -18.98 -26.60
C ARG A 200 11.64 -20.07 -25.55
N GLY A 201 10.58 -20.41 -24.84
CA GLY A 201 10.58 -21.45 -23.81
C GLY A 201 11.01 -20.94 -22.44
N GLY A 202 11.09 -19.63 -22.30
CA GLY A 202 11.45 -18.96 -21.08
C GLY A 202 10.32 -18.08 -20.54
N ALA A 203 10.68 -17.19 -19.63
CA ALA A 203 9.77 -16.25 -19.00
C ALA A 203 10.44 -14.89 -18.81
N VAL A 204 9.64 -13.84 -18.62
CA VAL A 204 10.12 -12.50 -18.29
C VAL A 204 9.26 -11.86 -17.22
N VAL A 205 9.90 -11.22 -16.24
CA VAL A 205 9.21 -10.35 -15.27
C VAL A 205 9.12 -8.96 -15.86
N LEU A 206 7.91 -8.45 -16.04
CA LEU A 206 7.68 -7.14 -16.62
C LEU A 206 8.10 -6.03 -15.64
N PRO A 207 8.62 -4.90 -16.15
CA PRO A 207 9.20 -3.84 -15.31
C PRO A 207 8.19 -3.09 -14.43
N GLY A 208 6.90 -3.14 -14.77
CA GLY A 208 5.90 -2.23 -14.21
C GLY A 208 6.12 -0.77 -14.64
N ALA A 209 5.21 0.14 -14.23
CA ALA A 209 5.35 1.57 -14.57
C ALA A 209 6.58 2.23 -13.94
N ALA A 210 7.16 1.58 -12.93
CA ALA A 210 8.32 2.03 -12.20
C ALA A 210 9.54 1.17 -12.54
N ALA A 211 9.96 1.15 -13.81
CA ALA A 211 11.32 0.73 -14.18
C ALA A 211 12.34 1.66 -13.49
N GLY A 212 12.56 1.41 -12.20
CA GLY A 212 13.39 2.21 -11.32
C GLY A 212 14.87 1.92 -11.55
N ALA A 213 15.73 2.66 -10.83
CA ALA A 213 17.16 2.37 -10.76
C ALA A 213 17.36 0.95 -10.19
N GLY A 214 17.70 -0.01 -11.05
CA GLY A 214 17.93 -1.41 -10.67
C GLY A 214 17.15 -2.46 -11.46
N TYR A 215 16.24 -2.07 -12.37
CA TYR A 215 15.67 -3.01 -13.33
C TYR A 215 16.54 -3.10 -14.58
N ASP A 216 17.02 -4.31 -14.89
CA ASP A 216 17.60 -4.66 -16.18
C ASP A 216 16.76 -5.76 -16.83
N ALA A 217 16.29 -5.51 -18.06
CA ALA A 217 15.46 -6.45 -18.81
C ALA A 217 16.17 -7.79 -19.06
N GLU A 218 17.50 -7.79 -19.18
CA GLU A 218 18.26 -9.04 -19.34
C GLU A 218 18.31 -9.86 -18.04
N ASP A 219 18.44 -9.20 -16.89
CA ASP A 219 18.50 -9.85 -15.57
C ASP A 219 17.17 -10.49 -15.13
N PHE A 220 16.06 -9.98 -15.66
CA PHE A 220 14.70 -10.45 -15.39
C PHE A 220 14.08 -11.24 -16.55
N SER A 221 14.90 -11.62 -17.55
CA SER A 221 14.53 -12.50 -18.66
C SER A 221 15.21 -13.86 -18.51
N VAL A 222 14.41 -14.88 -18.22
CA VAL A 222 14.89 -16.25 -18.00
C VAL A 222 14.69 -17.05 -19.28
N ARG A 223 15.78 -17.55 -19.88
CA ARG A 223 15.74 -18.28 -21.15
C ARG A 223 15.22 -19.72 -21.03
N SER A 224 15.28 -20.27 -19.82
CA SER A 224 14.97 -21.66 -19.52
C SER A 224 13.89 -21.76 -18.44
N VAL A 225 12.65 -22.04 -18.83
CA VAL A 225 11.67 -22.62 -17.90
C VAL A 225 11.58 -24.10 -18.21
N PHE A 226 12.51 -24.88 -17.66
CA PHE A 226 12.43 -26.33 -17.76
C PHE A 226 11.33 -26.80 -16.81
N LEU A 227 10.23 -27.30 -17.37
CA LEU A 227 9.24 -28.09 -16.64
C LEU A 227 9.26 -29.53 -17.17
N ASP A 228 10.47 -30.08 -17.34
CA ASP A 228 10.71 -31.52 -17.50
C ASP A 228 10.50 -32.30 -16.18
N GLY A 229 9.92 -31.63 -15.18
CA GLY A 229 9.77 -32.10 -13.81
C GLY A 229 10.76 -31.45 -12.82
N SER A 230 11.75 -30.70 -13.30
CA SER A 230 12.62 -29.88 -12.45
C SER A 230 11.90 -28.61 -11.97
N GLU A 231 12.32 -28.10 -10.81
CA GLU A 231 11.76 -26.87 -10.25
C GLU A 231 12.29 -25.64 -11.01
N PRO A 232 11.44 -24.67 -11.39
CA PRO A 232 11.83 -23.51 -12.19
C PRO A 232 12.54 -22.43 -11.36
N VAL A 233 13.61 -22.80 -10.66
CA VAL A 233 14.31 -21.98 -9.65
C VAL A 233 14.73 -20.61 -10.22
N GLU A 234 15.25 -20.56 -11.45
CA GLU A 234 15.66 -19.29 -12.09
C GLU A 234 14.50 -18.28 -12.21
N VAL A 235 13.29 -18.76 -12.50
CA VAL A 235 12.09 -17.91 -12.60
C VAL A 235 11.65 -17.45 -11.21
N LEU A 236 11.62 -18.36 -10.24
CA LEU A 236 11.24 -18.05 -8.86
C LEU A 236 12.21 -17.04 -8.24
N ASP A 237 13.51 -17.18 -8.52
CA ASP A 237 14.55 -16.26 -8.10
C ASP A 237 14.41 -14.90 -8.78
N ALA A 238 14.12 -14.86 -10.09
CA ALA A 238 13.88 -13.61 -10.81
C ALA A 238 12.69 -12.83 -10.21
N VAL A 239 11.58 -13.50 -9.93
CA VAL A 239 10.39 -12.88 -9.31
C VAL A 239 10.70 -12.41 -7.89
N THR A 240 11.41 -13.22 -7.11
CA THR A 240 11.76 -12.87 -5.71
C THR A 240 12.71 -11.68 -5.66
N ARG A 241 13.74 -11.64 -6.53
CA ARG A 241 14.65 -10.50 -6.65
C ARG A 241 13.93 -9.24 -7.10
N PHE A 242 13.01 -9.35 -8.07
CA PHE A 242 12.22 -8.21 -8.54
C PHE A 242 11.35 -7.65 -7.41
N ALA A 243 10.66 -8.52 -6.67
CA ALA A 243 9.80 -8.11 -5.56
C ALA A 243 10.57 -7.48 -4.37
N ALA A 244 11.88 -7.70 -4.29
CA ALA A 244 12.77 -7.12 -3.29
C ALA A 244 13.41 -5.79 -3.72
N LEU A 245 13.23 -5.36 -4.99
CA LEU A 245 13.72 -4.06 -5.45
C LEU A 245 13.05 -2.92 -4.66
N PRO A 246 13.78 -1.82 -4.39
CA PRO A 246 13.23 -0.64 -3.73
C PRO A 246 12.35 0.17 -4.72
N LEU A 247 11.21 -0.40 -5.09
CA LEU A 247 10.23 0.23 -5.97
C LEU A 247 9.48 1.35 -5.22
N PRO A 248 9.11 2.43 -5.92
CA PRO A 248 8.22 3.44 -5.34
C PRO A 248 6.88 2.80 -4.96
N LEU A 249 6.17 3.43 -4.03
CA LEU A 249 4.82 2.99 -3.68
C LEU A 249 3.91 3.06 -4.91
N PRO A 250 2.99 2.09 -5.06
CA PRO A 250 2.06 2.10 -6.18
C PRO A 250 1.11 3.30 -6.12
N ASP A 251 0.46 3.59 -7.24
CA ASP A 251 -0.50 4.69 -7.32
C ASP A 251 -1.63 4.51 -6.28
N GLY A 252 -1.75 5.46 -5.35
CA GLY A 252 -2.67 5.39 -4.21
C GLY A 252 -2.15 4.61 -2.99
N GLY A 253 -0.99 3.96 -3.11
CA GLY A 253 -0.34 3.19 -2.04
C GLY A 253 0.15 4.07 -0.88
N GLU A 254 0.63 5.28 -1.16
CA GLU A 254 1.01 6.24 -0.10
C GLU A 254 -0.20 6.63 0.75
N ALA A 255 -1.32 7.00 0.12
CA ALA A 255 -2.55 7.34 0.84
C ALA A 255 -3.07 6.16 1.67
N ALA A 256 -3.02 4.94 1.13
CA ALA A 256 -3.43 3.72 1.83
C ALA A 256 -2.50 3.40 3.03
N LEU A 257 -1.19 3.60 2.89
CA LEU A 257 -0.23 3.42 3.97
C LEU A 257 -0.40 4.47 5.06
N THR A 258 -0.61 5.74 4.68
CA THR A 258 -0.93 6.81 5.63
C THR A 258 -2.21 6.48 6.41
N ALA A 259 -3.26 6.01 5.73
CA ALA A 259 -4.48 5.57 6.39
C ALA A 259 -4.22 4.42 7.39
N LEU A 260 -3.42 3.41 7.02
CA LEU A 260 -3.03 2.34 7.93
C LEU A 260 -2.27 2.85 9.16
N ARG A 261 -1.44 3.88 9.05
CA ARG A 261 -0.61 4.36 10.17
C ARG A 261 -1.31 5.37 11.06
N GLU A 262 -2.07 6.28 10.46
CA GLU A 262 -2.69 7.41 11.17
C GLU A 262 -4.11 7.11 11.66
N GLN A 263 -4.84 6.23 10.97
CA GLN A 263 -6.25 5.92 11.25
C GLN A 263 -6.42 4.50 11.80
N TRP A 264 -5.38 3.93 12.41
CA TRP A 264 -5.40 2.59 13.00
C TRP A 264 -6.10 2.57 14.37
N HIS A 265 -6.97 1.59 14.56
CA HIS A 265 -7.79 1.47 15.78
C HIS A 265 -7.39 0.29 16.67
N LEU A 266 -6.78 -0.76 16.13
CA LEU A 266 -6.41 -1.98 16.90
C LEU A 266 -5.08 -1.82 17.66
N MET A 267 -4.98 -0.79 18.50
CA MET A 267 -3.84 -0.56 19.38
C MET A 267 -3.91 -1.51 20.59
N THR A 268 -2.76 -1.97 21.10
CA THR A 268 -2.70 -2.61 22.42
C THR A 268 -2.84 -1.56 23.51
N MET A 269 -3.22 -1.99 24.72
CA MET A 269 -3.26 -1.13 25.90
C MET A 269 -1.91 -0.44 26.18
N GLU A 270 -0.80 -1.13 25.91
CA GLU A 270 0.55 -0.55 26.05
C GLU A 270 0.82 0.55 25.03
N GLU A 271 0.44 0.32 23.77
CA GLU A 271 0.53 1.32 22.68
C GLU A 271 -0.39 2.52 22.96
N GLU A 272 -1.61 2.28 23.46
CA GLU A 272 -2.55 3.33 23.87
C GLU A 272 -1.99 4.17 25.02
N LEU A 273 -1.40 3.53 26.03
CA LEU A 273 -0.79 4.21 27.16
C LEU A 273 0.44 5.04 26.73
N ALA A 274 1.26 4.50 25.83
CA ALA A 274 2.41 5.23 25.28
C ALA A 274 1.96 6.49 24.53
N ARG A 275 0.94 6.36 23.65
CA ARG A 275 0.34 7.49 22.92
C ARG A 275 -0.25 8.53 23.87
N ALA A 276 -0.98 8.09 24.90
CA ALA A 276 -1.57 8.99 25.89
C ALA A 276 -0.49 9.79 26.64
N ARG A 277 0.62 9.14 26.99
CA ARG A 277 1.76 9.82 27.64
C ARG A 277 2.43 10.84 26.73
N GLU A 278 2.63 10.51 25.46
CA GLU A 278 3.18 11.43 24.47
C GLU A 278 2.27 12.65 24.26
N LEU A 279 0.96 12.41 24.16
CA LEU A 279 -0.04 13.48 24.03
C LEU A 279 -0.03 14.42 25.25
N VAL A 280 0.04 13.86 26.47
CA VAL A 280 0.14 14.64 27.71
C VAL A 280 1.42 15.46 27.74
N ALA A 281 2.56 14.89 27.31
CA ALA A 281 3.82 15.63 27.23
C ALA A 281 3.72 16.81 26.24
N MET A 282 3.19 16.57 25.04
CA MET A 282 2.97 17.61 24.03
C MET A 282 2.09 18.75 24.56
N TYR A 283 0.98 18.43 25.23
CA TYR A 283 0.11 19.45 25.80
C TYR A 283 0.76 20.20 26.97
N ALA A 284 1.56 19.52 27.79
CA ALA A 284 2.32 20.17 28.86
C ALA A 284 3.35 21.17 28.29
N GLU A 285 4.06 20.79 27.23
CA GLU A 285 5.00 21.68 26.53
C GLU A 285 4.29 22.87 25.89
N ALA A 286 3.14 22.65 25.23
CA ALA A 286 2.34 23.72 24.66
C ALA A 286 1.85 24.71 25.73
N LEU A 287 1.42 24.20 26.90
CA LEU A 287 0.96 25.02 28.01
C LEU A 287 2.10 25.84 28.64
N ASP A 288 3.29 25.26 28.77
CA ASP A 288 4.49 25.95 29.23
C ASP A 288 4.89 27.08 28.26
N ALA A 289 4.87 26.81 26.95
CA ALA A 289 5.14 27.81 25.91
C ALA A 289 4.12 28.97 25.96
N MET A 290 2.84 28.68 26.13
CA MET A 290 1.80 29.71 26.30
C MET A 290 2.00 30.52 27.59
N THR A 291 2.41 29.88 28.67
CA THR A 291 2.69 30.54 29.96
C THR A 291 3.87 31.50 29.83
N LYS A 292 4.97 31.06 29.21
CA LYS A 292 6.14 31.89 28.92
C LYS A 292 5.78 33.08 28.01
N SER A 293 5.00 32.85 26.96
CA SER A 293 4.52 33.92 26.07
C SER A 293 3.71 34.97 26.84
N ARG A 294 2.77 34.54 27.67
CA ARG A 294 1.98 35.44 28.53
C ARG A 294 2.86 36.26 29.48
N ASP A 295 3.87 35.64 30.10
CA ASP A 295 4.74 36.33 31.04
C ASP A 295 5.62 37.38 30.32
N LEU A 296 6.13 37.07 29.12
CA LEU A 296 6.81 38.05 28.26
C LEU A 296 5.91 39.25 27.90
N TYR A 297 4.64 39.01 27.57
CA TYR A 297 3.69 40.09 27.31
C TYR A 297 3.45 40.96 28.55
N ARG A 298 3.38 40.36 29.75
CA ARG A 298 3.24 41.11 31.01
C ARG A 298 4.43 42.02 31.24
N GLU A 299 5.64 41.48 31.14
CA GLU A 299 6.87 42.26 31.30
C GLU A 299 6.97 43.39 30.27
N ALA A 300 6.57 43.14 29.02
CA ALA A 300 6.55 44.17 27.98
C ALA A 300 5.56 45.29 28.31
N ALA A 301 4.37 44.95 28.82
CA ALA A 301 3.37 45.92 29.25
C ALA A 301 3.84 46.74 30.47
N GLU A 302 4.48 46.10 31.44
CA GLU A 302 5.07 46.76 32.61
C GLU A 302 6.16 47.76 32.18
N ARG A 303 7.12 47.34 31.35
CA ARG A 303 8.16 48.24 30.80
C ARG A 303 7.58 49.41 30.01
N ALA A 304 6.52 49.19 29.24
CA ALA A 304 5.85 50.25 28.50
C ALA A 304 5.16 51.27 29.44
N ASN A 305 4.53 50.81 30.51
CA ASN A 305 3.93 51.66 31.53
C ASN A 305 4.98 52.48 32.29
N GLU A 306 6.11 51.88 32.64
CA GLU A 306 7.26 52.58 33.24
C GLU A 306 7.79 53.69 32.34
N ALA A 307 8.00 53.39 31.04
CA ALA A 307 8.43 54.40 30.08
C ALA A 307 7.42 55.56 29.96
N LEU A 308 6.13 55.27 29.92
CA LEU A 308 5.07 56.29 29.89
C LEU A 308 5.04 57.14 31.17
N ALA A 309 5.29 56.55 32.34
CA ALA A 309 5.37 57.28 33.60
C ALA A 309 6.54 58.27 33.59
N VAL A 310 7.72 57.84 33.16
CA VAL A 310 8.90 58.71 32.99
C VAL A 310 8.61 59.87 32.02
N TYR A 311 7.98 59.60 30.87
CA TYR A 311 7.59 60.66 29.94
C TYR A 311 6.59 61.66 30.55
N ARG A 312 5.63 61.20 31.37
CA ARG A 312 4.68 62.09 32.06
C ARG A 312 5.36 62.93 33.14
N GLU A 313 6.29 62.38 33.91
CA GLU A 313 7.07 63.14 34.89
C GLU A 313 7.97 64.17 34.21
N ALA A 314 8.62 63.82 33.09
CA ALA A 314 9.42 64.75 32.30
C ALA A 314 8.58 65.87 31.64
N ALA A 315 7.35 65.56 31.22
CA ALA A 315 6.39 66.55 30.71
C ALA A 315 5.68 67.34 31.82
N GLY A 316 5.84 66.94 33.08
CA GLY A 316 5.19 67.50 34.27
C GLY A 316 5.86 68.74 34.87
N ALA A 317 6.90 69.31 34.25
CA ALA A 317 7.38 70.63 34.62
C ALA A 317 6.47 71.71 34.01
N PRO A 318 5.67 72.47 34.80
CA PRO A 318 4.96 73.60 34.24
C PRO A 318 5.99 74.65 33.84
N SER A 319 6.13 74.88 32.53
CA SER A 319 6.68 76.14 32.03
C SER A 319 5.73 77.25 32.48
N ALA A 320 6.05 77.87 33.61
CA ALA A 320 5.44 79.13 34.01
C ALA A 320 5.70 80.15 32.90
N LEU A 321 4.72 80.33 32.03
CA LEU A 321 4.70 81.44 31.08
C LEU A 321 4.80 82.74 31.91
N PRO A 322 5.75 83.63 31.61
CA PRO A 322 5.83 84.91 32.31
C PRO A 322 4.56 85.70 32.01
N VAL A 323 3.81 86.03 33.06
CA VAL A 323 2.68 86.96 33.00
C VAL A 323 3.19 88.31 32.49
N PRO A 324 2.64 88.88 31.40
CA PRO A 324 3.05 90.19 30.93
C PRO A 324 2.56 91.27 31.90
N LYS A 325 3.49 92.11 32.37
CA LYS A 325 3.18 93.28 33.22
C LYS A 325 2.30 94.28 32.46
N PRO A 326 1.29 94.90 33.11
CA PRO A 326 0.56 96.01 32.52
C PRO A 326 1.42 97.28 32.57
N GLY A 327 1.75 97.82 31.40
CA GLY A 327 2.39 99.12 31.21
C GLY A 327 1.36 100.16 30.75
N ARG A 328 1.44 101.35 31.37
CA ARG A 328 0.64 102.57 31.16
C ARG A 328 0.52 103.02 29.71
#